data_AF-A0A9X9A628-F1
#
_entry.id   AF-A0A9X9A628-F1
#
_cell.length_a   1.000
_cell.length_b   1.000
_cell.length_c   1.000
_cell.angle_alpha   90.00
_cell.angle_beta   90.00
_cell.angle_gamma   90.00
#
_symmetry.space_group_name_H-M   'P 1'
#
loop_
_entity.id
_entity.type
_entity.pdbx_description
1 polymer ?
#
loop_
_entity_poly.entity_id
_entity_poly.type
_entity_poly.pdbx_seq_one_letter_code
_entity_poly.pdbx_strand_id
1 'polypeptide(L)' 'MWQVVKRDVRFWFGVTFLSVLMIVSIGNTLFFDGNIRELTMMYNEKGELEAAPFSPS' A
#
# COMPACT_ATOMS: atom_id res chain seq x y z
N MET A 1 9.30 2.91 -34.51
CA MET A 1 8.43 2.33 -33.46
C MET A 1 7.74 3.39 -32.61
N TRP A 2 8.44 4.44 -32.16
CA TRP A 2 7.87 5.52 -31.32
C TRP A 2 6.63 6.24 -31.89
N GLN A 3 6.56 6.41 -33.22
CA GLN A 3 5.40 7.04 -33.88
C GLN A 3 4.12 6.19 -33.80
N VAL A 4 4.25 4.87 -33.72
CA VAL A 4 3.12 3.93 -33.61
C VAL A 4 2.54 3.97 -32.20
N VAL A 5 3.41 3.96 -31.19
CA VAL A 5 3.04 4.03 -29.76
C VAL A 5 2.24 5.29 -29.44
N LYS A 6 2.61 6.45 -30.00
CA LYS A 6 1.89 7.71 -29.74
C LYS A 6 0.43 7.71 -30.23
N ARG A 7 0.12 6.97 -31.30
CA ARG A 7 -1.23 6.91 -31.88
C ARG A 7 -2.08 5.78 -31.27
N ASP A 8 -1.47 4.89 -30.50
CA ASP A 8 -2.18 3.78 -29.89
C ASP A 8 -2.89 4.23 -28.60
N VAL A 9 -4.19 4.46 -28.72
CA VAL A 9 -5.05 4.86 -27.61
C VAL A 9 -5.09 3.78 -26.51
N ARG A 10 -4.96 2.49 -26.88
CA ARG A 10 -4.97 1.39 -25.90
C ARG A 10 -3.72 1.40 -25.04
N PHE A 11 -2.58 1.74 -25.64
CA PHE A 11 -1.32 1.91 -24.91
C PHE A 11 -1.45 3.04 -23.88
N TRP A 12 -1.95 4.20 -24.29
CA TRP A 12 -2.16 5.33 -23.37
C TRP A 12 -3.17 5.01 -22.27
N PHE A 13 -4.26 4.35 -22.60
CA PHE A 13 -5.23 3.91 -21.59
C PHE A 13 -4.58 3.00 -20.54
N GLY A 14 -3.78 2.01 -20.97
CA GLY A 14 -3.06 1.12 -20.08
C GLY A 14 -2.03 1.86 -19.21
N VAL A 15 -1.24 2.76 -19.80
CA VAL A 15 -0.27 3.58 -19.07
C VAL A 15 -0.96 4.47 -18.04
N THR A 16 -2.00 5.20 -18.44
CA THR A 16 -2.77 6.06 -17.53
C THR A 16 -3.40 5.24 -16.41
N PHE A 17 -4.01 4.09 -16.73
CA PHE A 17 -4.60 3.21 -15.73
C PHE A 17 -3.57 2.75 -14.69
N LEU A 18 -2.41 2.26 -15.15
CA LEU A 18 -1.33 1.85 -14.25
C LEU A 18 -0.78 3.02 -13.43
N SER A 19 -0.64 4.20 -14.02
CA SER A 19 -0.21 5.40 -13.28
C SER A 19 -1.20 5.79 -12.19
N VAL A 20 -2.51 5.75 -12.47
CA VAL A 20 -3.55 6.03 -11.48
C VAL A 20 -3.48 5.02 -10.33
N LEU A 21 -3.36 3.71 -10.63
CA LEU A 21 -3.23 2.68 -9.60
C LEU A 21 -2.00 2.91 -8.70
N MET A 22 -0.86 3.27 -9.30
CA MET A 22 0.35 3.61 -8.56
C MET A 22 0.16 4.82 -7.64
N ILE A 23 -0.48 5.89 -8.12
CA ILE A 23 -0.74 7.09 -7.32
C ILE A 23 -1.67 6.76 -6.16
N VAL A 24 -2.75 6.00 -6.40
CA VAL A 24 -3.68 5.57 -5.36
C VAL A 24 -2.98 4.70 -4.32
N SER A 25 -2.09 3.79 -4.74
CA SER A 25 -1.31 2.96 -3.82
C SER A 25 -0.40 3.79 -2.91
N ILE A 26 0.39 4.70 -3.49
CA ILE A 26 1.28 5.58 -2.73
C ILE A 26 0.49 6.51 -1.82
N GLY A 27 -0.60 7.10 -2.33
CA GLY A 27 -1.51 7.94 -1.54
C GLY A 27 -2.11 7.15 -0.39
N ASN A 28 -2.51 5.91 -0.62
CA ASN A 28 -3.04 5.05 0.43
C ASN A 28 -2.00 4.83 1.53
N THR A 29 -0.75 4.53 1.18
CA THR A 29 0.34 4.45 2.16
C THR A 29 0.50 5.78 2.92
N LEU A 30 0.61 6.91 2.24
CA LEU A 30 0.85 8.20 2.90
C LEU A 30 -0.29 8.66 3.82
N PHE A 31 -1.54 8.43 3.45
CA PHE A 31 -2.71 8.87 4.21
C PHE A 31 -3.21 7.85 5.23
N PHE A 32 -2.97 6.55 5.01
CA PHE A 32 -3.50 5.46 5.84
C PHE A 32 -2.43 4.62 6.55
N ASP A 33 -1.13 4.97 6.45
CA ASP A 33 -0.02 4.26 7.13
C ASP A 33 -0.28 4.03 8.63
N GLY A 34 -0.89 5.01 9.30
CA GLY A 34 -1.23 4.92 10.74
C GLY A 34 -2.52 4.17 11.07
N ASN A 35 -3.30 3.73 10.08
CA ASN A 35 -4.57 3.00 10.27
C ASN A 35 -4.50 1.52 9.87
N ILE A 36 -3.40 1.09 9.23
CA ILE A 36 -3.07 -0.32 9.21
C ILE A 36 -2.86 -0.67 10.68
N ARG A 37 -3.75 -1.49 11.24
CA ARG A 37 -3.65 -1.96 12.62
C ARG A 37 -2.30 -2.64 12.77
N GLU A 38 -1.26 -1.87 13.10
CA GLU A 38 -0.05 -2.38 13.68
C GLU A 38 -0.55 -3.06 14.94
N LEU A 39 -0.69 -4.39 14.86
CA LEU A 39 -0.64 -5.23 16.03
C LEU A 39 0.79 -5.08 16.50
N THR A 40 1.09 -3.93 17.12
CA THR A 40 2.30 -3.69 17.85
C THR A 40 2.29 -4.78 18.89
N MET A 41 3.02 -5.86 18.63
CA MET A 41 3.38 -6.82 19.65
C MET A 41 3.99 -5.96 20.74
N MET A 42 3.26 -5.76 21.84
CA MET A 42 3.76 -4.94 22.93
C MET A 42 4.92 -5.74 23.48
N TYR A 43 6.15 -5.36 23.13
CA TYR A 43 7.33 -5.91 23.78
C TYR A 43 7.61 -4.99 24.96
N ASN A 44 7.69 -5.56 26.17
CA ASN A 44 8.18 -4.83 27.34
C ASN A 44 9.61 -4.34 27.08
N GLU A 45 10.08 -3.35 27.84
CA GLU A 45 11.47 -2.87 27.89
C GLU A 45 12.53 -3.98 28.05
N LYS A 46 12.13 -5.19 28.46
CA LYS A 46 12.96 -6.40 28.57
C LYS A 46 12.97 -7.31 27.33
N GLY A 47 12.24 -6.98 26.27
CA GLY A 47 12.14 -7.80 25.05
C GLY A 47 11.18 -8.98 25.13
N GLU A 48 10.31 -9.02 26.16
CA GLU A 48 9.30 -10.06 26.35
C GLU A 48 7.94 -9.62 25.79
N LEU A 49 7.18 -10.56 25.21
CA LEU A 49 5.84 -10.31 24.65
C LEU A 49 4.83 -10.02 25.77
N GLU A 50 4.42 -8.77 25.93
CA GLU A 50 3.28 -8.35 26.74
C GLU A 50 1.96 -8.67 26.03
N ALA A 51 1.55 -9.93 26.21
CA ALA A 51 0.24 -10.48 25.87
C ALA A 51 -0.15 -10.47 24.38
N ALA A 52 -1.06 -11.40 24.04
CA ALA A 52 -1.65 -11.45 22.71
C ALA A 52 -2.51 -10.19 22.48
N PRO A 53 -2.46 -9.59 21.29
CA PRO A 53 -3.21 -8.36 20.98
C PRO A 53 -4.74 -8.56 20.92
N PHE A 54 -5.23 -9.78 21.19
CA PHE A 54 -6.64 -10.12 21.24
C PHE A 54 -6.91 -11.03 22.45
N SER A 55 -8.00 -10.78 23.17
CA SER A 55 -8.48 -11.67 24.22
C SER A 55 -8.94 -13.01 23.63
N PRO A 56 -8.67 -14.16 24.28
CA PRO A 56 -9.17 -15.45 23.81
C PRO A 56 -10.71 -15.44 23.75
N SER A 57 -11.26 -16.00 22.67
CA SER A 57 -12.71 -16.15 22.41
C SER A 57 -13.34 -17.25 23.23
#